data_AF-A0A8T4M9D0-F1
#
_entry.id   AF-A0A8T4M9D0-F1
#
_cell.length_a   1.000
_cell.length_b   1.000
_cell.length_c   1.000
_cell.angle_alpha   90.00
_cell.angle_beta   90.00
_cell.angle_gamma   90.00
#
_symmetry.space_group_name_H-M   'P 1'
#
loop_
_entity.id
_entity.type
_entity.pdbx_description
1 polymer ?
#
loop_
_entity_poly.entity_id
_entity_poly.type
_entity_poly.pdbx_seq_one_letter_code
_entity_poly.pdbx_strand_id
1 'polypeptide(L)'
;MIKRGEKRGQVTIFVIIAIVIVAGIVLFFTITQQGKNLTQQIFGSQEINVEQSLKDCLQTNEIKDSINSVLLRGGTNEPKLYYQYQGEQIEYLCYTNQYYQTCYMQKPLLINYVENEIKKSIENEIDSCVRTLQEDLTSKGYTLSSRNYDYSIDLANKNIIIKIDYDLSVTKEDVQRFNGFEIDIPSSAYKLVSLSTSLLNYEARYGDADPLQYMILYPGVKVEKYKQSDGTTIYILTDRNTNDKFQFAVRSLAWPPGYGL
;
A
#
# COMPACT_ATOMS: atom_id res chain seq x y z
N MET A 1 -81.07 14.63 -33.32
CA MET A 1 -80.62 15.60 -32.30
C MET A 1 -79.99 14.84 -31.13
N ILE A 2 -78.67 14.91 -30.95
CA ILE A 2 -77.98 14.36 -29.77
C ILE A 2 -77.11 15.49 -29.19
N LYS A 3 -77.46 15.92 -27.97
CA LYS A 3 -76.85 17.04 -27.23
C LYS A 3 -75.46 16.63 -26.73
N ARG A 4 -74.43 17.35 -27.18
CA ARG A 4 -73.04 17.24 -26.74
C ARG A 4 -72.81 18.34 -25.70
N GLY A 5 -72.88 18.01 -24.43
CA GLY A 5 -72.68 18.95 -23.33
C GLY A 5 -71.99 18.26 -22.15
N GLU A 6 -71.01 18.94 -21.59
CA GLU A 6 -70.39 18.68 -20.27
C GLU A 6 -69.32 17.59 -20.19
N LYS A 7 -68.15 17.86 -20.78
CA LYS A 7 -66.86 17.18 -20.45
C LYS A 7 -65.79 18.13 -19.89
N ARG A 8 -66.17 19.29 -19.34
CA ARG A 8 -65.22 20.28 -18.79
C ARG A 8 -65.17 20.36 -17.26
N GLY A 9 -66.16 19.81 -16.54
CA GLY A 9 -66.19 19.80 -15.07
C GLY A 9 -65.39 18.67 -14.42
N GLN A 10 -65.18 17.54 -15.12
CA GLN A 10 -64.39 16.42 -14.58
C GLN A 10 -62.89 16.75 -14.51
N VAL A 11 -62.36 17.50 -15.47
CA VAL A 11 -60.92 17.78 -15.56
C VAL A 11 -60.45 18.63 -14.38
N THR A 12 -61.22 19.64 -13.99
CA THR A 12 -60.89 20.50 -12.82
C THR A 12 -60.90 19.73 -11.50
N ILE A 13 -61.80 18.75 -11.33
CA ILE A 13 -61.82 17.90 -10.14
C ILE A 13 -60.55 17.05 -10.02
N PHE A 14 -60.08 16.45 -11.11
CA PHE A 14 -58.84 15.67 -11.08
C PHE A 14 -57.61 16.54 -10.77
N VAL A 15 -57.56 17.77 -11.28
CA VAL A 15 -56.45 18.71 -10.99
C VAL A 15 -56.45 19.11 -9.50
N ILE A 16 -57.61 19.41 -8.93
CA ILE A 16 -57.72 19.78 -7.50
C ILE A 16 -57.30 18.60 -6.61
N ILE A 17 -57.76 17.38 -6.92
CA ILE A 17 -57.38 16.18 -6.16
C ILE A 17 -55.87 15.93 -6.22
N ALA A 18 -55.25 16.06 -7.40
CA ALA A 18 -53.80 15.91 -7.55
C ALA A 18 -53.02 16.95 -6.71
N ILE A 19 -53.45 18.22 -6.73
CA ILE A 19 -52.83 19.29 -5.93
C ILE A 19 -52.96 19.00 -4.44
N VAL A 20 -54.14 18.55 -3.98
CA VAL A 20 -54.37 18.22 -2.57
C VAL A 20 -53.52 17.02 -2.12
N ILE A 21 -53.37 16.01 -2.98
CA ILE A 21 -52.50 14.85 -2.69
C ILE A 21 -51.03 15.30 -2.60
N VAL A 22 -50.54 16.08 -3.56
CA VAL A 22 -49.16 16.57 -3.55
C VAL A 22 -48.91 17.48 -2.34
N ALA A 23 -49.83 18.40 -2.05
CA ALA A 23 -49.74 19.25 -0.87
C ALA A 23 -49.76 18.42 0.41
N GLY A 24 -50.61 17.40 0.50
CA GLY A 24 -50.69 16.47 1.63
C GLY A 24 -49.40 15.67 1.84
N ILE A 25 -48.76 15.20 0.76
CA ILE A 25 -47.48 14.51 0.83
C ILE A 25 -46.39 15.46 1.34
N VAL A 26 -46.32 16.69 0.79
CA VAL A 26 -45.35 17.70 1.23
C VAL A 26 -45.56 18.09 2.71
N LEU A 27 -46.81 18.26 3.13
CA LEU A 27 -47.17 18.55 4.52
C LEU A 27 -46.83 17.38 5.47
N PHE A 28 -47.06 16.15 5.02
CA PHE A 28 -46.72 14.95 5.77
C PHE A 28 -45.20 14.83 5.98
N PHE A 29 -44.40 15.08 4.95
CA PHE A 29 -42.94 15.06 5.05
C PHE A 29 -42.35 16.21 5.88
N THR A 30 -43.02 17.38 5.94
CA THR A 30 -42.52 18.55 6.68
C THR A 30 -42.90 18.55 8.17
N ILE A 31 -44.06 18.00 8.54
CA ILE A 31 -44.57 18.04 9.92
C ILE A 31 -44.23 16.79 10.73
N THR A 32 -44.21 15.60 10.11
CA THR A 32 -43.98 14.35 10.86
C THR A 32 -42.48 14.13 11.15
N GLN A 33 -42.15 13.70 12.37
CA GLN A 33 -40.76 13.36 12.74
C GLN A 33 -40.17 12.25 11.86
N GLN A 34 -41.02 11.35 11.32
CA GLN A 34 -40.61 10.32 10.36
C GLN A 34 -40.22 10.93 8.99
N GLY A 35 -40.89 12.00 8.55
CA GLY A 35 -40.54 12.74 7.33
C GLY A 35 -39.21 13.50 7.43
N LYS A 36 -38.89 14.04 8.61
CA LYS A 36 -37.57 14.63 8.90
C LYS A 36 -36.45 13.60 8.88
N ASN A 37 -36.67 12.41 9.45
CA ASN A 37 -35.69 11.33 9.40
C ASN A 37 -35.47 10.80 7.97
N LEU A 38 -36.51 10.75 7.13
CA LEU A 38 -36.39 10.36 5.71
C LEU A 38 -35.69 11.43 4.86
N THR A 39 -35.92 12.72 5.12
CA THR A 39 -35.17 13.81 4.44
C THR A 39 -33.73 13.86 4.90
N GLN A 40 -33.42 13.56 6.16
CA GLN A 40 -32.06 13.40 6.68
C GLN A 40 -31.41 12.06 6.26
N GLN A 41 -32.13 11.16 5.62
CA GLN A 41 -31.58 9.93 5.02
C GLN A 41 -31.38 10.07 3.50
N ILE A 42 -32.09 11.01 2.86
CA ILE A 42 -31.96 11.36 1.43
C ILE A 42 -31.02 12.55 1.21
N PHE A 43 -30.94 13.48 2.17
CA PHE A 43 -30.01 14.62 2.23
C PHE A 43 -29.02 14.50 3.42
N GLY A 44 -28.96 13.32 4.04
CA GLY A 44 -28.10 13.05 5.19
C GLY A 44 -26.65 13.34 4.90
N SER A 45 -26.00 13.97 5.86
CA SER A 45 -24.56 14.14 5.97
C SER A 45 -23.83 13.01 5.26
N GLN A 46 -23.16 13.31 4.14
CA GLN A 46 -22.26 12.33 3.51
C GLN A 46 -21.30 11.87 4.61
N GLU A 47 -21.49 10.64 5.06
CA GLU A 47 -20.63 10.01 6.05
C GLU A 47 -19.23 10.04 5.45
N ILE A 48 -18.34 10.83 6.05
CA ILE A 48 -17.00 11.05 5.51
C ILE A 48 -16.25 9.75 5.69
N ASN A 49 -15.94 9.07 4.60
CA ASN A 49 -15.09 7.90 4.64
C ASN A 49 -13.61 8.29 4.50
N VAL A 50 -13.04 8.79 5.59
CA VAL A 50 -11.62 9.19 5.67
C VAL A 50 -10.69 8.02 5.33
N GLU A 51 -11.02 6.82 5.83
CA GLU A 51 -10.24 5.61 5.60
C GLU A 51 -10.15 5.27 4.10
N GLN A 52 -11.28 5.32 3.39
CA GLN A 52 -11.32 5.07 1.96
C GLN A 52 -10.51 6.12 1.18
N SER A 53 -10.59 7.40 1.57
CA SER A 53 -9.79 8.46 0.91
C SER A 53 -8.28 8.25 1.09
N LEU A 54 -7.82 7.86 2.29
CA LEU A 54 -6.41 7.52 2.52
C LEU A 54 -6.00 6.27 1.75
N LYS A 55 -6.85 5.24 1.77
CA LYS A 55 -6.62 3.99 1.04
C LYS A 55 -6.48 4.22 -0.46
N ASP A 56 -7.39 5.00 -1.06
CA ASP A 56 -7.34 5.33 -2.49
C ASP A 56 -6.10 6.13 -2.86
N CYS A 57 -5.64 7.01 -1.96
CA CYS A 57 -4.42 7.78 -2.16
C CYS A 57 -3.14 6.93 -2.00
N LEU A 58 -3.15 5.95 -1.09
CA LEU A 58 -1.98 5.14 -0.76
C LEU A 58 -1.86 3.85 -1.58
N GLN A 59 -2.94 3.41 -2.24
CA GLN A 59 -2.94 2.24 -3.13
C GLN A 59 -2.62 2.63 -4.60
N THR A 60 -1.81 3.65 -4.79
CA THR A 60 -1.38 4.15 -6.10
C THR A 60 -0.20 3.35 -6.66
N ASN A 61 0.12 3.56 -7.95
CA ASN A 61 1.25 2.87 -8.57
C ASN A 61 2.58 3.46 -8.11
N GLU A 62 2.62 4.74 -7.80
CA GLU A 62 3.78 5.47 -7.32
C GLU A 62 4.34 4.85 -6.04
N ILE A 63 3.48 4.52 -5.07
CA ILE A 63 3.89 3.86 -3.82
C ILE A 63 4.39 2.44 -4.08
N LYS A 64 3.72 1.70 -4.98
CA LYS A 64 4.18 0.37 -5.36
C LYS A 64 5.55 0.41 -6.05
N ASP A 65 5.78 1.40 -6.90
CA ASP A 65 7.04 1.58 -7.60
C ASP A 65 8.17 1.99 -6.64
N SER A 66 7.90 2.86 -5.68
CA SER A 66 8.81 3.21 -4.58
C SER A 66 9.19 1.99 -3.73
N ILE A 67 8.20 1.17 -3.34
CA ILE A 67 8.44 -0.09 -2.63
C ILE A 67 9.28 -1.05 -3.49
N ASN A 68 8.90 -1.23 -4.76
CA ASN A 68 9.59 -2.13 -5.67
C ASN A 68 11.04 -1.70 -5.91
N SER A 69 11.32 -0.39 -5.99
CA SER A 69 12.68 0.14 -6.07
C SER A 69 13.53 -0.31 -4.88
N VAL A 70 13.01 -0.20 -3.65
CA VAL A 70 13.70 -0.67 -2.44
C VAL A 70 14.00 -2.17 -2.51
N LEU A 71 13.00 -2.98 -2.88
CA LEU A 71 13.14 -4.44 -2.96
C LEU A 71 14.11 -4.89 -4.08
N LEU A 72 14.13 -4.17 -5.20
CA LEU A 72 15.02 -4.42 -6.33
C LEU A 72 16.46 -3.99 -6.06
N ARG A 73 16.75 -3.26 -4.98
CA ARG A 73 18.10 -2.76 -4.69
C ARG A 73 18.72 -3.39 -3.45
N GLY A 74 18.19 -4.52 -2.99
CA GLY A 74 18.68 -5.23 -1.80
C GLY A 74 18.05 -4.74 -0.50
N GLY A 75 16.97 -3.97 -0.57
CA GLY A 75 16.28 -3.45 0.61
C GLY A 75 16.65 -2.02 0.98
N THR A 76 17.22 -1.23 0.06
CA THR A 76 17.57 0.18 0.25
C THR A 76 17.42 0.95 -1.06
N ASN A 77 17.07 2.23 -1.01
CA ASN A 77 17.08 3.07 -2.22
C ASN A 77 18.47 3.61 -2.58
N GLU A 78 19.34 3.79 -1.58
CA GLU A 78 20.67 4.37 -1.72
C GLU A 78 21.74 3.41 -1.17
N PRO A 79 22.11 2.37 -1.93
CA PRO A 79 23.03 1.37 -1.44
C PRO A 79 24.46 1.94 -1.34
N LYS A 80 25.11 1.73 -0.19
CA LYS A 80 26.49 2.24 0.05
C LYS A 80 27.55 1.27 -0.44
N LEU A 81 27.35 -0.02 -0.19
CA LEU A 81 28.18 -1.12 -0.65
C LEU A 81 27.36 -1.89 -1.67
N TYR A 82 27.65 -1.70 -2.97
CA TYR A 82 26.81 -2.23 -4.04
C TYR A 82 27.62 -2.84 -5.17
N TYR A 83 26.94 -3.66 -5.98
CA TYR A 83 27.41 -4.14 -7.27
C TYR A 83 26.53 -3.56 -8.39
N GLN A 84 27.15 -3.17 -9.50
CA GLN A 84 26.42 -2.70 -10.69
C GLN A 84 25.97 -3.89 -11.52
N TYR A 85 24.65 -4.12 -11.61
CA TYR A 85 24.09 -5.21 -12.39
C TYR A 85 22.96 -4.68 -13.27
N GLN A 86 23.11 -4.82 -14.59
CA GLN A 86 22.13 -4.35 -15.58
C GLN A 86 21.77 -2.85 -15.47
N GLY A 87 22.71 -2.03 -15.02
CA GLY A 87 22.52 -0.58 -14.85
C GLY A 87 21.92 -0.17 -13.49
N GLU A 88 21.61 -1.13 -12.62
CA GLU A 88 21.10 -0.89 -11.27
C GLU A 88 22.17 -1.18 -10.21
N GLN A 89 22.15 -0.39 -9.13
CA GLN A 89 22.97 -0.62 -7.95
C GLN A 89 22.29 -1.63 -7.03
N ILE A 90 22.86 -2.82 -6.88
CA ILE A 90 22.35 -3.86 -6.00
C ILE A 90 23.18 -3.91 -4.72
N GLU A 91 22.56 -3.70 -3.55
CA GLU A 91 23.27 -3.74 -2.26
C GLU A 91 23.86 -5.13 -1.98
N TYR A 92 25.09 -5.14 -1.46
CA TYR A 92 25.66 -6.33 -0.86
C TYR A 92 25.06 -6.57 0.52
N LEU A 93 24.34 -7.67 0.68
CA LEU A 93 23.80 -8.08 1.97
C LEU A 93 24.73 -9.06 2.71
N CYS A 94 25.68 -9.66 2.00
CA CYS A 94 26.78 -10.42 2.59
C CYS A 94 28.06 -10.20 1.81
N TYR A 95 29.12 -9.76 2.48
CA TYR A 95 30.35 -9.35 1.80
C TYR A 95 31.62 -9.77 2.55
N THR A 96 32.64 -10.16 1.80
CA THR A 96 34.04 -10.16 2.21
C THR A 96 34.91 -9.63 1.07
N ASN A 97 36.01 -8.96 1.40
CA ASN A 97 37.03 -8.57 0.44
C ASN A 97 38.10 -9.66 0.23
N GLN A 98 38.17 -10.66 1.12
CA GLN A 98 39.20 -11.70 1.09
C GLN A 98 38.80 -12.85 0.15
N TYR A 99 39.80 -13.46 -0.50
CA TYR A 99 39.60 -14.67 -1.29
C TYR A 99 39.52 -15.91 -0.40
N TYR A 100 38.78 -16.92 -0.84
CA TYR A 100 38.59 -18.20 -0.13
C TYR A 100 37.99 -18.09 1.27
N GLN A 101 37.44 -16.93 1.64
CA GLN A 101 36.72 -16.73 2.90
C GLN A 101 35.24 -16.55 2.65
N THR A 102 34.44 -16.99 3.62
CA THR A 102 33.02 -16.70 3.60
C THR A 102 32.76 -15.23 3.93
N CYS A 103 31.58 -14.77 3.55
CA CYS A 103 31.16 -13.40 3.74
C CYS A 103 30.62 -13.13 5.15
N TYR A 104 30.64 -11.86 5.55
CA TYR A 104 29.97 -11.40 6.76
C TYR A 104 28.61 -10.80 6.40
N MET A 105 27.57 -11.18 7.14
CA MET A 105 26.22 -10.64 6.95
C MET A 105 26.19 -9.16 7.33
N GLN A 106 25.82 -8.31 6.36
CA GLN A 106 25.81 -6.86 6.54
C GLN A 106 24.55 -6.37 7.27
N LYS A 107 23.44 -7.10 7.15
CA LYS A 107 22.14 -6.76 7.74
C LYS A 107 21.49 -7.97 8.45
N PRO A 108 21.83 -8.24 9.72
CA PRO A 108 21.25 -9.39 10.45
C PRO A 108 19.72 -9.34 10.61
N LEU A 109 19.15 -8.13 10.73
CA LEU A 109 17.71 -7.90 10.86
C LEU A 109 17.16 -7.31 9.55
N LEU A 110 17.25 -8.10 8.47
CA LEU A 110 16.94 -7.63 7.12
C LEU A 110 15.48 -7.15 6.97
N ILE A 111 14.52 -7.81 7.62
CA ILE A 111 13.09 -7.42 7.57
C ILE A 111 12.91 -6.00 8.09
N ASN A 112 13.33 -5.74 9.33
CA ASN A 112 13.24 -4.42 9.94
C ASN A 112 14.02 -3.37 9.15
N TYR A 113 15.14 -3.75 8.54
CA TYR A 113 15.89 -2.83 7.68
C TYR A 113 15.07 -2.42 6.46
N VAL A 114 14.48 -3.39 5.74
CA VAL A 114 13.64 -3.14 4.56
C VAL A 114 12.41 -2.33 4.92
N GLU A 115 11.73 -2.63 6.04
CA GLU A 115 10.58 -1.87 6.54
C GLU A 115 10.91 -0.39 6.72
N ASN A 116 12.06 -0.08 7.34
CA ASN A 116 12.52 1.28 7.55
C ASN A 116 12.89 1.99 6.24
N GLU A 117 13.48 1.28 5.28
CA GLU A 117 13.81 1.86 3.98
C GLU A 117 12.55 2.10 3.13
N ILE A 118 11.56 1.21 3.19
CA ILE A 118 10.23 1.45 2.60
C ILE A 118 9.58 2.68 3.27
N LYS A 119 9.60 2.77 4.61
CA LYS A 119 9.05 3.92 5.36
C LYS A 119 9.58 5.23 4.79
N LYS A 120 10.91 5.36 4.69
CA LYS A 120 11.57 6.55 4.12
C LYS A 120 11.21 6.77 2.65
N SER A 121 11.09 5.70 1.87
CA SER A 121 10.83 5.78 0.43
C SER A 121 9.45 6.33 0.08
N ILE A 122 8.47 6.19 0.98
CA ILE A 122 7.08 6.58 0.73
C ILE A 122 6.62 7.75 1.62
N GLU A 123 7.55 8.37 2.34
CA GLU A 123 7.27 9.43 3.31
C GLU A 123 6.57 10.62 2.64
N ASN A 124 7.08 11.06 1.49
CA ASN A 124 6.52 12.20 0.76
C ASN A 124 5.11 11.92 0.24
N GLU A 125 4.85 10.68 -0.19
CA GLU A 125 3.56 10.23 -0.69
C GLU A 125 2.52 10.18 0.43
N ILE A 126 2.89 9.66 1.60
CA ILE A 126 2.03 9.67 2.80
C ILE A 126 1.73 11.12 3.21
N ASP A 127 2.74 11.97 3.28
CA ASP A 127 2.58 13.38 3.63
C ASP A 127 1.66 14.12 2.66
N SER A 128 1.82 13.85 1.36
CA SER A 128 0.95 14.41 0.34
C SER A 128 -0.49 13.89 0.48
N CYS A 129 -0.69 12.61 0.77
CA CYS A 129 -2.03 12.04 0.97
C CYS A 129 -2.75 12.64 2.17
N VAL A 130 -2.05 12.78 3.31
CA VAL A 130 -2.63 13.41 4.51
C VAL A 130 -2.96 14.88 4.25
N ARG A 131 -2.08 15.62 3.57
CA ARG A 131 -2.35 17.02 3.19
C ARG A 131 -3.56 17.14 2.26
N THR A 132 -3.64 16.34 1.21
CA THR A 132 -4.76 16.36 0.26
C THR A 132 -6.08 16.00 0.93
N LEU A 133 -6.07 15.04 1.86
CA LEU A 133 -7.24 14.74 2.70
C LEU A 133 -7.69 15.96 3.50
N GLN A 134 -6.77 16.64 4.18
CA GLN A 134 -7.08 17.83 4.98
C GLN A 134 -7.66 18.97 4.11
N GLU A 135 -7.06 19.20 2.93
CA GLU A 135 -7.52 20.20 1.97
C GLU A 135 -8.92 19.88 1.45
N ASP A 136 -9.19 18.63 1.07
CA ASP A 136 -10.50 18.18 0.60
C ASP A 136 -11.58 18.37 1.68
N LEU A 137 -11.32 17.97 2.92
CA LEU A 137 -12.25 18.16 4.03
C LEU A 137 -12.49 19.65 4.32
N THR A 138 -11.44 20.47 4.32
CA THR A 138 -11.57 21.92 4.55
C THR A 138 -12.39 22.57 3.44
N SER A 139 -12.17 22.18 2.18
CA SER A 139 -12.92 22.68 1.02
C SER A 139 -14.42 22.34 1.07
N LYS A 140 -14.77 21.21 1.71
CA LYS A 140 -16.15 20.77 1.96
C LYS A 140 -16.79 21.43 3.18
N GLY A 141 -16.09 22.37 3.83
CA GLY A 141 -16.57 23.17 4.95
C GLY A 141 -16.44 22.50 6.32
N TYR A 142 -15.57 21.49 6.45
CA TYR A 142 -15.28 20.87 7.74
C TYR A 142 -14.19 21.65 8.50
N THR A 143 -14.35 21.75 9.82
CA THR A 143 -13.29 22.23 10.73
C THR A 143 -12.49 21.03 11.23
N LEU A 144 -11.18 21.09 11.08
CA LEU A 144 -10.26 20.01 11.46
C LEU A 144 -9.56 20.34 12.77
N SER A 145 -9.50 19.37 13.67
CA SER A 145 -8.59 19.37 14.81
C SER A 145 -7.80 18.08 14.73
N SER A 146 -6.48 18.20 14.55
CA SER A 146 -5.60 17.04 14.43
C SER A 146 -4.28 17.26 15.15
N ARG A 147 -3.66 16.15 15.58
CA ARG A 147 -2.28 16.10 16.07
C ARG A 147 -1.33 15.72 14.92
N ASN A 148 -0.02 15.88 15.13
CA ASN A 148 0.97 15.28 14.25
C ASN A 148 0.70 13.78 14.15
N TYR A 149 0.85 13.21 12.96
CA TYR A 149 0.78 11.76 12.76
C TYR A 149 2.18 11.14 12.76
N ASP A 150 2.24 9.86 13.06
CA ASP A 150 3.37 8.98 12.75
C ASP A 150 2.83 7.79 11.97
N TYR A 151 3.73 7.01 11.37
CA TYR A 151 3.35 5.79 10.70
C TYR A 151 4.45 4.73 10.78
N SER A 152 4.06 3.48 10.57
CA SER A 152 4.97 2.34 10.53
C SER A 152 4.63 1.44 9.35
N ILE A 153 5.65 0.69 8.91
CA ILE A 153 5.55 -0.27 7.83
C ILE A 153 5.86 -1.64 8.41
N ASP A 154 4.91 -2.57 8.26
CA ASP A 154 5.11 -3.96 8.64
C ASP A 154 5.06 -4.85 7.39
N LEU A 155 6.07 -5.67 7.20
CA LEU A 155 6.05 -6.73 6.21
C LEU A 155 5.33 -7.94 6.81
N ALA A 156 4.11 -8.19 6.33
CA ALA A 156 3.29 -9.32 6.76
C ALA A 156 3.18 -10.39 5.67
N ASN A 157 2.63 -11.54 6.02
CA ASN A 157 2.38 -12.58 5.05
C ASN A 157 1.36 -12.11 3.99
N LYS A 158 1.81 -11.99 2.73
CA LYS A 158 1.04 -11.55 1.55
C LYS A 158 0.71 -10.06 1.45
N ASN A 159 1.02 -9.25 2.46
CA ASN A 159 0.75 -7.81 2.45
C ASN A 159 1.92 -7.01 3.04
N ILE A 160 2.04 -5.77 2.61
CA ILE A 160 2.74 -4.70 3.33
C ILE A 160 1.66 -3.89 4.03
N ILE A 161 1.78 -3.73 5.34
CA ILE A 161 0.80 -3.03 6.17
C ILE A 161 1.35 -1.66 6.52
N ILE A 162 0.67 -0.61 6.09
CA ILE A 162 0.95 0.77 6.48
C ILE A 162 0.03 1.13 7.64
N LYS A 163 0.60 1.33 8.83
CA LYS A 163 -0.15 1.75 10.03
C LYS A 163 0.12 3.21 10.27
N ILE A 164 -0.90 4.04 10.09
CA ILE A 164 -0.83 5.48 10.31
C ILE A 164 -1.49 5.76 11.66
N ASP A 165 -0.73 6.27 12.62
CA ASP A 165 -1.25 6.76 13.89
C ASP A 165 -1.62 8.23 13.73
N TYR A 166 -2.90 8.48 13.42
CA TYR A 166 -3.42 9.82 13.16
C TYR A 166 -4.74 10.05 13.90
N ASP A 167 -4.68 10.94 14.90
CA ASP A 167 -5.84 11.40 15.65
C ASP A 167 -6.49 12.60 14.93
N LEU A 168 -7.55 12.32 14.18
CA LEU A 168 -8.30 13.31 13.40
C LEU A 168 -9.70 13.51 13.97
N SER A 169 -10.03 14.75 14.34
CA SER A 169 -11.39 15.17 14.68
C SER A 169 -11.92 16.11 13.60
N VAL A 170 -13.05 15.74 13.00
CA VAL A 170 -13.72 16.48 11.92
C VAL A 170 -15.05 17.01 12.44
N THR A 171 -15.30 18.32 12.30
CA THR A 171 -16.52 18.98 12.82
C THR A 171 -17.24 19.76 11.73
N LYS A 172 -18.55 19.54 11.56
CA LYS A 172 -19.42 20.39 10.70
C LYS A 172 -20.76 20.65 11.36
N GLU A 173 -21.55 19.60 11.56
CA GLU A 173 -22.78 19.62 12.38
C GLU A 173 -22.56 18.77 13.64
N ASP A 174 -22.00 17.57 13.45
CA ASP A 174 -21.52 16.69 14.51
C ASP A 174 -19.98 16.56 14.49
N VAL A 175 -19.42 16.09 15.60
CA VAL A 175 -17.97 15.79 15.74
C VAL A 175 -17.74 14.30 15.47
N GLN A 176 -16.97 14.01 14.43
CA GLN A 176 -16.48 12.67 14.12
C GLN A 176 -15.01 12.55 14.51
N ARG A 177 -14.63 11.44 15.15
CA ARG A 177 -13.26 11.17 15.59
C ARG A 177 -12.75 9.89 14.94
N PHE A 178 -11.55 9.96 14.39
CA PHE A 178 -10.84 8.85 13.77
C PHE A 178 -9.50 8.69 14.49
N ASN A 179 -9.19 7.45 14.87
CA ASN A 179 -7.95 7.12 15.57
C ASN A 179 -7.22 6.06 14.76
N GLY A 180 -6.22 6.50 14.02
CA GLY A 180 -5.35 5.63 13.23
C GLY A 180 -6.05 4.93 12.05
N PHE A 181 -5.21 4.46 11.13
CA PHE A 181 -5.62 3.82 9.89
C PHE A 181 -4.66 2.68 9.56
N GLU A 182 -5.19 1.58 9.05
CA GLU A 182 -4.40 0.43 8.61
C GLU A 182 -4.70 0.16 7.14
N ILE A 183 -3.65 0.17 6.31
CA ILE A 183 -3.77 0.04 4.87
C ILE A 183 -2.93 -1.14 4.40
N ASP A 184 -3.62 -2.13 3.86
CA ASP A 184 -3.01 -3.31 3.27
C ASP A 184 -2.65 -3.09 1.79
N ILE A 185 -1.38 -3.30 1.45
CA ILE A 185 -0.90 -3.38 0.07
C ILE A 185 -0.51 -4.83 -0.22
N PRO A 186 -1.21 -5.54 -1.12
CA PRO A 186 -0.85 -6.91 -1.48
C PRO A 186 0.58 -7.01 -2.01
N SER A 187 1.39 -7.89 -1.42
CA SER A 187 2.80 -8.10 -1.79
C SER A 187 3.38 -9.39 -1.19
N SER A 188 4.29 -10.03 -1.91
CA SER A 188 5.08 -11.16 -1.43
C SER A 188 6.38 -10.75 -0.72
N ALA A 189 6.61 -9.45 -0.48
CA ALA A 189 7.87 -8.91 0.07
C ALA A 189 8.36 -9.64 1.32
N TYR A 190 7.50 -9.83 2.34
CA TYR A 190 7.87 -10.55 3.58
C TYR A 190 8.50 -11.92 3.29
N LYS A 191 7.85 -12.71 2.43
CA LYS A 191 8.30 -14.07 2.08
C LYS A 191 9.65 -14.03 1.36
N LEU A 192 9.82 -13.12 0.40
CA LEU A 192 11.05 -13.00 -0.38
C LEU A 192 12.22 -12.53 0.51
N VAL A 193 11.99 -11.52 1.35
CA VAL A 193 12.99 -10.99 2.30
C VAL A 193 13.36 -12.05 3.34
N SER A 194 12.38 -12.74 3.92
CA SER A 194 12.62 -13.83 4.88
C SER A 194 13.44 -14.98 4.28
N LEU A 195 13.13 -15.38 3.04
CA LEU A 195 13.88 -16.43 2.34
C LEU A 195 15.31 -15.98 2.03
N SER A 196 15.49 -14.71 1.69
CA SER A 196 16.80 -14.10 1.46
C SER A 196 17.67 -14.13 2.71
N THR A 197 17.09 -13.92 3.91
CA THR A 197 17.83 -14.10 5.17
C THR A 197 18.35 -15.52 5.34
N SER A 198 17.61 -16.56 4.92
CA SER A 198 18.11 -17.93 4.95
C SER A 198 19.27 -18.15 3.97
N LEU A 199 19.13 -17.66 2.72
CA LEU A 199 20.20 -17.70 1.72
C LEU A 199 21.47 -17.01 2.22
N LEU A 200 21.34 -15.81 2.78
CA LEU A 200 22.44 -15.03 3.33
C LEU A 200 23.14 -15.75 4.49
N ASN A 201 22.39 -16.40 5.37
CA ASN A 201 22.97 -17.22 6.43
C ASN A 201 23.75 -18.42 5.87
N TYR A 202 23.25 -19.04 4.80
CA TYR A 202 23.94 -20.15 4.14
C TYR A 202 25.24 -19.67 3.47
N GLU A 203 25.18 -18.54 2.77
CA GLU A 203 26.34 -17.89 2.15
C GLU A 203 27.41 -17.47 3.18
N ALA A 204 27.00 -16.95 4.33
CA ALA A 204 27.94 -16.57 5.40
C ALA A 204 28.61 -17.78 6.05
N ARG A 205 27.93 -18.94 6.12
CA ARG A 205 28.43 -20.15 6.80
C ARG A 205 29.20 -21.08 5.87
N TYR A 206 28.70 -21.28 4.65
CA TYR A 206 29.16 -22.30 3.72
C TYR A 206 29.64 -21.73 2.39
N GLY A 207 29.28 -20.48 2.09
CA GLY A 207 29.83 -19.72 0.95
C GLY A 207 29.26 -20.03 -0.43
N ASP A 208 28.30 -20.93 -0.54
CA ASP A 208 27.54 -21.13 -1.78
C ASP A 208 26.17 -21.73 -1.47
N ALA A 209 25.10 -20.96 -1.62
CA ALA A 209 23.74 -21.48 -1.48
C ALA A 209 23.23 -22.09 -2.81
N ASP A 210 22.59 -23.26 -2.75
CA ASP A 210 22.00 -23.93 -3.93
C ASP A 210 20.54 -23.47 -4.15
N PRO A 211 20.24 -22.71 -5.23
CA PRO A 211 18.89 -22.23 -5.52
C PRO A 211 17.86 -23.36 -5.67
N LEU A 212 18.28 -24.53 -6.17
CA LEU A 212 17.36 -25.64 -6.43
C LEU A 212 16.73 -26.17 -5.14
N GLN A 213 17.51 -26.27 -4.06
CA GLN A 213 17.00 -26.70 -2.75
C GLN A 213 15.89 -25.77 -2.26
N TYR A 214 16.09 -24.46 -2.38
CA TYR A 214 15.09 -23.47 -2.00
C TYR A 214 13.85 -23.53 -2.89
N MET A 215 14.00 -23.74 -4.20
CA MET A 215 12.86 -23.92 -5.10
C MET A 215 12.07 -25.21 -4.85
N ILE A 216 12.72 -26.28 -4.38
CA ILE A 216 12.05 -27.53 -3.97
C ILE A 216 11.23 -27.30 -2.70
N LEU A 217 11.80 -26.62 -1.70
CA LEU A 217 11.13 -26.35 -0.43
C LEU A 217 10.04 -25.27 -0.55
N TYR A 218 10.23 -24.31 -1.45
CA TYR A 218 9.34 -23.17 -1.67
C TYR A 218 8.97 -23.07 -3.16
N PRO A 219 8.10 -23.97 -3.67
CA PRO A 219 7.80 -24.06 -5.11
C PRO A 219 7.16 -22.80 -5.68
N GLY A 220 6.51 -21.99 -4.83
CA GLY A 220 5.95 -20.68 -5.22
C GLY A 220 6.99 -19.59 -5.48
N VAL A 221 8.27 -19.82 -5.19
CA VAL A 221 9.35 -18.87 -5.41
C VAL A 221 10.31 -19.41 -6.47
N LYS A 222 10.69 -18.56 -7.42
CA LYS A 222 11.79 -18.80 -8.35
C LYS A 222 13.04 -18.14 -7.77
N VAL A 223 14.13 -18.89 -7.63
CA VAL A 223 15.41 -18.37 -7.15
C VAL A 223 16.42 -18.47 -8.28
N GLU A 224 16.93 -17.32 -8.72
CA GLU A 224 17.95 -17.21 -9.75
C GLU A 224 19.26 -16.76 -9.13
N LYS A 225 20.37 -17.31 -9.65
CA LYS A 225 21.72 -17.08 -9.14
C LYS A 225 22.66 -16.80 -10.30
N TYR A 226 23.25 -15.62 -10.33
CA TYR A 226 24.18 -15.19 -11.38
C TYR A 226 25.55 -14.90 -10.79
N LYS A 227 26.51 -15.79 -11.04
CA LYS A 227 27.91 -15.60 -10.65
C LYS A 227 28.61 -14.65 -11.61
N GLN A 228 29.35 -13.70 -11.06
CA GLN A 228 30.14 -12.69 -11.76
C GLN A 228 31.63 -13.06 -11.69
N SER A 229 32.43 -12.43 -12.54
CA SER A 229 33.87 -12.73 -12.67
C SER A 229 34.72 -12.33 -11.47
N ASP A 230 34.25 -11.42 -10.62
CA ASP A 230 34.94 -10.91 -9.42
C ASP A 230 34.62 -11.71 -8.13
N GLY A 231 33.87 -12.81 -8.28
CA GLY A 231 33.34 -13.62 -7.18
C GLY A 231 32.03 -13.11 -6.60
N THR A 232 31.46 -12.03 -7.15
CA THR A 232 30.13 -11.56 -6.76
C THR A 232 29.08 -12.51 -7.31
N THR A 233 28.02 -12.73 -6.53
CA THR A 233 26.85 -13.50 -6.92
C THR A 233 25.62 -12.63 -6.72
N ILE A 234 24.80 -12.52 -7.76
CA ILE A 234 23.51 -11.83 -7.69
C ILE A 234 22.42 -12.88 -7.51
N TYR A 235 21.64 -12.72 -6.44
CA TYR A 235 20.45 -13.50 -6.19
C TYR A 235 19.22 -12.70 -6.57
N ILE A 236 18.31 -13.32 -7.32
CA ILE A 236 17.01 -12.73 -7.67
C ILE A 236 15.93 -13.73 -7.26
N LEU A 237 15.12 -13.35 -6.28
CA LEU A 237 13.98 -14.13 -5.82
C LEU A 237 12.73 -13.51 -6.42
N THR A 238 11.94 -14.32 -7.12
CA THR A 238 10.67 -13.89 -7.73
C THR A 238 9.53 -14.74 -7.21
N ASP A 239 8.47 -14.12 -6.71
CA ASP A 239 7.23 -14.84 -6.43
C ASP A 239 6.51 -15.20 -7.73
N ARG A 240 6.14 -16.47 -7.91
CA ARG A 240 5.51 -16.94 -9.17
C ARG A 240 4.07 -16.47 -9.35
N ASN A 241 3.38 -16.08 -8.28
CA ASN A 241 1.98 -15.66 -8.35
C ASN A 241 1.87 -14.16 -8.53
N THR A 242 2.64 -13.37 -7.78
CA THR A 242 2.58 -11.90 -7.81
C THR A 242 3.59 -11.27 -8.76
N ASN A 243 4.64 -12.00 -9.16
CA ASN A 243 5.82 -11.49 -9.87
C ASN A 243 6.65 -10.46 -9.09
N ASP A 244 6.40 -10.30 -7.80
CA ASP A 244 7.23 -9.46 -6.93
C ASP A 244 8.65 -10.02 -6.89
N LYS A 245 9.62 -9.12 -6.81
CA LYS A 245 11.03 -9.47 -6.83
C LYS A 245 11.76 -8.88 -5.63
N PHE A 246 12.71 -9.64 -5.13
CA PHE A 246 13.73 -9.14 -4.22
C PHE A 246 15.08 -9.62 -4.74
N GLN A 247 16.02 -8.69 -4.92
CA GLN A 247 17.36 -9.02 -5.42
C GLN A 247 18.44 -8.40 -4.56
N PHE A 248 19.54 -9.13 -4.40
CA PHE A 248 20.66 -8.70 -3.57
C PHE A 248 21.97 -9.29 -4.07
N ALA A 249 23.09 -8.64 -3.72
CA ALA A 249 24.43 -9.09 -4.03
C ALA A 249 25.07 -9.80 -2.84
N VAL A 250 25.89 -10.80 -3.14
CA VAL A 250 26.73 -11.51 -2.18
C VAL A 250 28.12 -11.65 -2.76
N ARG A 251 29.16 -11.49 -1.94
CA ARG A 251 30.53 -11.90 -2.30
C ARG A 251 31.07 -12.80 -1.20
N SER A 252 31.06 -14.10 -1.45
CA SER A 252 31.49 -15.17 -0.53
C SER A 252 32.34 -16.19 -1.28
N LEU A 253 33.36 -16.75 -0.63
CA LEU A 253 34.32 -17.70 -1.21
C LEU A 253 34.81 -17.30 -2.61
N ALA A 254 35.12 -16.01 -2.79
CA ALA A 254 35.58 -15.51 -4.07
C ALA A 254 36.93 -16.14 -4.44
N TRP A 255 37.10 -16.45 -5.72
CA TRP A 255 38.34 -17.00 -6.28
C TRP A 255 39.14 -15.86 -6.89
N PRO A 256 40.47 -15.83 -6.71
CA PRO A 256 41.30 -14.82 -7.34
C PRO A 256 41.33 -15.01 -8.86
N PRO A 257 41.44 -13.92 -9.64
CA PRO A 257 41.60 -14.02 -11.09
C PRO A 257 42.87 -14.82 -11.44
N GLY A 258 42.77 -15.69 -12.44
CA GLY A 258 43.89 -16.50 -12.93
C GLY A 258 44.04 -17.88 -12.29
N TYR A 259 43.17 -18.26 -11.35
CA TYR A 259 43.15 -19.62 -10.81
C TYR A 259 42.30 -20.54 -11.72
N GLY A 260 42.91 -21.57 -12.33
CA GLY A 260 42.23 -22.53 -13.22
C GLY A 260 42.51 -22.40 -14.72
N LEU A 261 43.58 -21.71 -15.12
CA LEU A 261 44.20 -21.86 -16.44
C LEU A 261 45.08 -23.12 -16.49
#